data_AF-A0A3G9J4N1-F1
#
_entry.id   AF-A0A3G9J4N1-F1
#
_cell.length_a   1.000
_cell.length_b   1.000
_cell.length_c   1.000
_cell.angle_alpha   90.00
_cell.angle_beta   90.00
_cell.angle_gamma   90.00
#
_symmetry.space_group_name_H-M   'P 1'
#
loop_
_entity.id
_entity.type
_entity.pdbx_description
1 polymer ?
#
loop_
_entity_poly.entity_id
_entity_poly.type
_entity_poly.pdbx_seq_one_letter_code
_entity_poly.pdbx_strand_id
1 'polypeptide(L)'
;METETKRCLFCDQMVPVKEKGTDDWFISCNCSPGGSYGLQQASYDSYNALGYSIKRQLFPLVSAYIREKTDCDEQVRLTFNDFARFEQLSTSPMSVEEKGIKLLQYLFRHSSKPDEPVVIHQLSLSFNLTYSINLQELVYIIEKLKGEEYLERIGSTFWLTEKGWKEAASYSGSRRLKPCLLLIAGDSVPLLDWSEGLIAKLGECGYLPHMVELSDSTGLNEQTMHLIVESKLVIVDASGQGTAACFAAGYAIGLEVPVLWAVHAGETGPMKTPYRPIPSKKFQSLVWDNEAHLMTLLQKQLVT
;
A
#
# COMPACT_ATOMS: atom_id res chain seq x y z
N MET A 1 9.64 -24.34 -0.93
CA MET A 1 9.12 -23.60 0.23
C MET A 1 7.70 -24.06 0.42
N GLU A 2 7.45 -24.86 1.46
CA GLU A 2 6.13 -25.45 1.72
C GLU A 2 5.17 -24.35 2.16
N THR A 3 4.07 -24.20 1.44
CA THR A 3 2.94 -23.36 1.85
C THR A 3 2.03 -24.21 2.72
N GLU A 4 2.04 -23.95 4.01
CA GLU A 4 1.10 -24.58 4.95
C GLU A 4 -0.27 -23.92 4.80
N THR A 5 -1.36 -24.65 5.06
CA THR A 5 -2.70 -24.07 5.11
C THR A 5 -3.16 -23.93 6.55
N LYS A 6 -3.45 -22.69 7.00
CA LYS A 6 -4.01 -22.42 8.34
C LYS A 6 -5.39 -21.77 8.20
N ARG A 7 -6.22 -21.90 9.24
CA ARG A 7 -7.53 -21.22 9.31
C ARG A 7 -7.32 -19.75 9.69
N CYS A 8 -7.88 -18.83 8.92
CA CYS A 8 -7.95 -17.43 9.31
C CYS A 8 -8.95 -17.27 10.47
N LEU A 9 -8.52 -16.67 11.58
CA LEU A 9 -9.39 -16.42 12.74
C LEU A 9 -10.51 -15.41 12.44
N PHE A 10 -10.30 -14.49 11.48
CA PHE A 10 -11.19 -13.34 11.27
C PHE A 10 -12.26 -13.57 10.19
N CYS A 11 -12.00 -14.44 9.20
CA CYS A 11 -12.97 -14.80 8.15
C CYS A 11 -13.30 -16.29 8.09
N ASP A 12 -12.71 -17.10 8.97
CA ASP A 12 -12.90 -18.55 9.07
C ASP A 12 -12.53 -19.38 7.83
N GLN A 13 -11.89 -18.78 6.82
CA GLN A 13 -11.43 -19.49 5.62
C GLN A 13 -10.09 -20.20 5.87
N MET A 14 -9.91 -21.36 5.23
CA MET A 14 -8.61 -22.02 5.12
C MET A 14 -7.80 -21.33 4.04
N VAL A 15 -6.63 -20.82 4.40
CA VAL A 15 -5.81 -20.01 3.49
C VAL A 15 -4.34 -20.42 3.56
N PRO A 16 -3.59 -20.27 2.46
CA PRO A 16 -2.15 -20.51 2.46
C PRO A 16 -1.44 -19.52 3.37
N VAL A 17 -0.50 -20.03 4.15
CA VAL A 17 0.33 -19.28 5.09
C VAL A 17 1.80 -19.48 4.75
N LYS A 18 2.56 -18.40 4.89
CA LYS A 18 4.02 -18.40 4.81
C LYS A 18 4.58 -17.93 6.14
N GLU A 19 5.41 -18.75 6.76
CA GLU A 19 6.09 -18.38 7.99
C GLU A 19 7.27 -17.45 7.67
N LYS A 20 7.37 -16.34 8.40
CA LYS A 20 8.48 -15.39 8.30
C LYS A 20 8.88 -14.94 9.71
N GLY A 21 9.89 -15.59 10.27
CA GLY A 21 10.35 -15.31 11.64
C GLY A 21 9.31 -15.78 12.67
N THR A 22 8.74 -14.85 13.43
CA THR A 22 7.72 -15.12 14.47
C THR A 22 6.29 -14.82 14.01
N ASP A 23 6.11 -14.53 12.73
CA ASP A 23 4.82 -14.17 12.14
C ASP A 23 4.39 -15.19 11.06
N ASP A 24 3.10 -15.50 11.11
CA ASP A 24 2.38 -16.25 10.08
C ASP A 24 1.77 -15.25 9.09
N TRP A 25 2.19 -15.29 7.83
CA TRP A 25 1.65 -14.44 6.77
C TRP A 25 0.54 -15.16 6.01
N PHE A 26 -0.69 -14.69 6.17
CA PHE A 26 -1.89 -15.20 5.50
C PHE A 26 -1.99 -14.57 4.12
N ILE A 27 -1.97 -15.39 3.07
CA ILE A 27 -1.89 -14.93 1.67
C ILE A 27 -3.26 -15.09 1.00
N SER A 28 -3.72 -14.05 0.31
CA SER A 28 -4.98 -14.04 -0.46
C SER A 28 -6.20 -14.47 0.36
N CYS A 29 -6.23 -14.08 1.62
CA CYS A 29 -7.33 -14.32 2.53
C CYS A 29 -8.53 -13.41 2.18
N ASN A 30 -9.77 -13.77 2.56
CA ASN A 30 -10.92 -12.86 2.41
C ASN A 30 -10.76 -11.55 3.21
N CYS A 31 -9.91 -11.54 4.24
CA CYS A 31 -9.51 -10.33 4.96
C CYS A 31 -8.57 -9.43 4.15
N SER A 32 -7.85 -9.99 3.17
CA SER A 32 -6.94 -9.28 2.28
C SER A 32 -6.97 -9.90 0.88
N PRO A 33 -8.04 -9.66 0.09
CA PRO A 33 -8.15 -10.22 -1.25
C PRO A 33 -7.01 -9.74 -2.14
N GLY A 34 -6.22 -10.66 -2.71
CA GLY A 34 -5.06 -10.32 -3.53
C GLY A 34 -3.83 -9.82 -2.77
N GLY A 35 -3.90 -9.65 -1.45
CA GLY A 35 -2.80 -9.19 -0.60
C GLY A 35 -2.34 -10.24 0.40
N SER A 36 -1.63 -9.78 1.43
CA SER A 36 -1.24 -10.59 2.58
C SER A 36 -1.21 -9.77 3.86
N TYR A 37 -1.40 -10.45 4.99
CA TYR A 37 -1.22 -9.85 6.31
C TYR A 37 -0.51 -10.81 7.24
N GLY A 38 0.29 -10.29 8.16
CA GLY A 38 1.00 -11.04 9.18
C GLY A 38 0.22 -11.09 10.49
N LEU A 39 0.22 -12.25 11.14
CA LEU A 39 -0.23 -12.41 12.52
C LEU A 39 0.89 -13.04 13.33
N GLN A 40 1.26 -12.43 14.44
CA GLN A 40 2.28 -12.99 15.31
C GLN A 40 1.81 -14.33 15.87
N GLN A 41 2.64 -15.38 15.74
CA GLN A 41 2.28 -16.75 16.12
C GLN A 41 1.82 -16.84 17.58
N ALA A 42 2.53 -16.16 18.50
CA ALA A 42 2.18 -16.09 19.92
C ALA A 42 0.81 -15.43 20.19
N SER A 43 0.31 -14.60 19.27
CA SER A 43 -0.98 -13.93 19.40
C SER A 43 -2.15 -14.79 18.91
N TYR A 44 -1.88 -15.83 18.10
CA TYR A 44 -2.92 -16.67 17.49
C TYR A 44 -3.80 -17.33 18.56
N ASP A 45 -3.18 -17.98 19.55
CA ASP A 45 -3.89 -18.66 20.64
C ASP A 45 -4.65 -17.68 21.52
N SER A 46 -4.10 -16.48 21.77
CA SER A 46 -4.77 -15.44 22.53
C SER A 46 -6.05 -14.94 21.85
N TYR A 47 -6.00 -14.69 20.54
CA TYR A 47 -7.21 -14.36 19.76
C TYR A 47 -8.20 -15.53 19.71
N ASN A 48 -7.71 -16.76 19.59
CA ASN A 48 -8.56 -17.93 19.54
C ASN A 48 -9.22 -18.26 20.90
N ALA A 49 -8.61 -17.87 22.02
CA ALA A 49 -9.16 -18.05 23.36
C ALA A 49 -10.29 -17.06 23.70
N LEU A 50 -10.49 -16.01 22.89
CA LEU A 50 -11.53 -15.00 23.15
C LEU A 50 -12.95 -15.61 23.15
N GLY A 51 -13.81 -15.06 24.00
CA GLY A 51 -15.22 -15.43 24.08
C GLY A 51 -15.98 -15.13 22.78
N TYR A 52 -17.00 -15.94 22.48
CA TYR A 52 -17.78 -15.84 21.24
C TYR A 52 -18.39 -14.44 21.00
N SER A 53 -18.90 -13.80 22.06
CA SER A 53 -19.48 -12.44 21.98
C SER A 53 -18.45 -11.41 21.49
N ILE A 54 -17.23 -11.45 22.04
CA ILE A 54 -16.13 -10.56 21.68
C ILE A 54 -15.73 -10.82 20.23
N LYS A 55 -15.54 -12.09 19.84
CA LYS A 55 -15.17 -12.45 18.47
C LYS A 55 -16.17 -11.92 17.44
N ARG A 56 -17.48 -12.07 17.71
CA ARG A 56 -18.54 -11.63 16.80
C ARG A 56 -18.55 -10.12 16.56
N GLN A 57 -18.15 -9.33 17.54
CA GLN A 57 -18.08 -7.87 17.42
C GLN A 57 -16.74 -7.41 16.82
N LEU A 58 -15.65 -8.04 17.25
CA LEU A 58 -14.29 -7.58 16.96
C LEU A 58 -13.78 -8.05 15.59
N PHE A 59 -13.99 -9.33 15.25
CA PHE A 59 -13.37 -9.92 14.06
C PHE A 59 -13.82 -9.26 12.76
N PRO A 60 -15.09 -8.86 12.57
CA PRO A 60 -15.48 -8.06 11.42
C PRO A 60 -14.68 -6.75 11.29
N LEU A 61 -14.38 -6.08 12.40
CA LEU A 61 -13.65 -4.81 12.43
C LEU A 61 -12.16 -5.02 12.14
N VAL A 62 -11.54 -6.06 12.71
CA VAL A 62 -10.15 -6.42 12.39
C VAL A 62 -10.04 -6.78 10.91
N SER A 63 -11.00 -7.57 10.40
CA SER A 63 -11.07 -7.94 8.99
C SER A 63 -11.24 -6.71 8.09
N ALA A 64 -12.08 -5.75 8.48
CA ALA A 64 -12.25 -4.47 7.80
C ALA A 64 -10.95 -3.65 7.78
N TYR A 65 -10.25 -3.58 8.92
CA TYR A 65 -8.97 -2.89 9.05
C TYR A 65 -7.88 -3.52 8.18
N ILE A 66 -7.73 -4.84 8.22
CA ILE A 66 -6.79 -5.55 7.34
C ILE A 66 -7.11 -5.21 5.89
N ARG A 67 -8.39 -5.29 5.51
CA ARG A 67 -8.81 -5.06 4.13
C ARG A 67 -8.52 -3.64 3.69
N GLU A 68 -8.93 -2.63 4.47
CA GLU A 68 -8.65 -1.23 4.16
C GLU A 68 -7.16 -0.94 4.02
N LYS A 69 -6.34 -1.49 4.93
CA LYS A 69 -4.90 -1.27 4.93
C LYS A 69 -4.20 -1.96 3.77
N THR A 70 -4.54 -3.22 3.52
CA THR A 70 -3.96 -3.97 2.40
C THR A 70 -4.45 -3.47 1.04
N ASP A 71 -5.68 -2.94 0.96
CA ASP A 71 -6.22 -2.22 -0.20
C ASP A 71 -5.44 -0.92 -0.47
N CYS A 72 -4.82 -0.34 0.56
CA CYS A 72 -3.90 0.80 0.45
C CYS A 72 -2.43 0.37 0.28
N ASP A 73 -2.17 -0.88 -0.11
CA ASP A 73 -0.85 -1.49 -0.18
C ASP A 73 -0.04 -1.46 1.13
N GLU A 74 -0.64 -1.15 2.29
CA GLU A 74 0.06 -1.14 3.58
C GLU A 74 0.30 -2.58 4.07
N GLN A 75 1.49 -2.85 4.61
CA GLN A 75 1.74 -4.13 5.26
C GLN A 75 1.07 -4.14 6.63
N VAL A 76 0.19 -5.11 6.83
CA VAL A 76 -0.51 -5.27 8.10
C VAL A 76 0.16 -6.38 8.89
N ARG A 77 0.65 -6.04 10.08
CA ARG A 77 1.09 -7.00 11.08
C ARG A 77 0.24 -6.84 12.33
N LEU A 78 -0.35 -7.94 12.78
CA LEU A 78 -1.23 -7.97 13.93
C LEU A 78 -0.56 -8.66 15.12
N THR A 79 -0.69 -8.04 16.28
CA THR A 79 -0.30 -8.57 17.58
C THR A 79 -1.49 -8.52 18.53
N PHE A 80 -1.50 -9.36 19.57
CA PHE A 80 -2.58 -9.32 20.56
C PHE A 80 -2.65 -7.97 21.31
N ASN A 81 -1.55 -7.20 21.36
CA ASN A 81 -1.56 -5.85 21.93
C ASN A 81 -2.42 -4.88 21.11
N ASP A 82 -2.62 -5.11 19.81
CA ASP A 82 -3.52 -4.32 18.98
C ASP A 82 -4.99 -4.52 19.35
N PHE A 83 -5.31 -5.56 20.14
CA PHE A 83 -6.67 -5.84 20.62
C PHE A 83 -7.32 -4.62 21.27
N ALA A 84 -6.61 -3.90 22.14
CA ALA A 84 -7.15 -2.73 22.83
C ALA A 84 -7.58 -1.61 21.86
N ARG A 85 -6.86 -1.47 20.73
CA ARG A 85 -7.19 -0.49 19.69
C ARG A 85 -8.49 -0.87 18.98
N PHE A 86 -8.65 -2.17 18.68
CA PHE A 86 -9.86 -2.66 18.02
C PHE A 86 -11.07 -2.71 18.97
N GLU A 87 -10.85 -2.89 20.27
CA GLU A 87 -11.91 -2.78 21.28
C GLU A 87 -12.41 -1.34 21.43
N GLN A 88 -11.51 -0.36 21.34
CA GLN A 88 -11.91 1.05 21.26
C GLN A 88 -12.70 1.35 19.98
N LEU A 89 -12.33 0.75 18.86
CA LEU A 89 -13.09 0.86 17.61
C LEU A 89 -14.45 0.14 17.66
N SER A 90 -14.57 -0.97 18.39
CA SER A 90 -15.84 -1.67 18.54
C SER A 90 -16.82 -0.94 19.46
N THR A 91 -16.28 -0.21 20.44
CA THR A 91 -17.06 0.59 21.39
C THR A 91 -17.41 1.98 20.87
N SER A 92 -16.67 2.50 19.89
CA SER A 92 -17.02 3.73 19.16
C SER A 92 -17.95 3.40 18.00
N PRO A 93 -19.27 3.67 18.10
CA PRO A 93 -20.18 3.38 17.00
C PRO A 93 -19.86 4.34 15.86
N MET A 94 -19.22 3.82 14.80
CA MET A 94 -19.21 4.51 13.52
C MET A 94 -20.67 4.68 13.08
N SER A 95 -21.04 5.91 12.78
CA SER A 95 -22.33 6.27 12.21
C SER A 95 -22.54 5.55 10.87
N VAL A 96 -23.80 5.39 10.46
CA VAL A 96 -24.14 4.80 9.15
C VAL A 96 -23.51 5.61 8.02
N GLU A 97 -23.45 6.92 8.19
CA GLU A 97 -22.84 7.89 7.29
C GLU A 97 -21.34 7.62 7.13
N GLU A 98 -20.60 7.49 8.23
CA GLU A 98 -19.16 7.18 8.19
C GLU A 98 -18.87 5.83 7.54
N LYS A 99 -19.71 4.82 7.80
CA LYS A 99 -19.60 3.51 7.13
C LYS A 99 -19.93 3.60 5.63
N GLY A 100 -20.90 4.44 5.26
CA GLY A 100 -21.21 4.75 3.87
C GLY A 100 -20.03 5.39 3.15
N ILE A 101 -19.37 6.36 3.79
CA ILE A 101 -18.15 6.99 3.27
C ILE A 101 -17.08 5.93 3.00
N LYS A 102 -16.87 4.94 3.90
CA LYS A 102 -15.91 3.85 3.67
C LYS A 102 -16.19 3.06 2.37
N LEU A 103 -17.45 2.79 2.06
CA LEU A 103 -17.80 2.15 0.78
C LEU A 103 -17.47 3.04 -0.41
N LEU A 104 -17.84 4.32 -0.35
CA LEU A 104 -17.56 5.27 -1.43
C LEU A 104 -16.06 5.40 -1.68
N GLN A 105 -15.26 5.49 -0.62
CA GLN A 105 -13.79 5.54 -0.71
C GLN A 105 -13.22 4.26 -1.33
N TYR A 106 -13.76 3.09 -0.97
CA TYR A 106 -13.36 1.82 -1.59
C TYR A 106 -13.65 1.83 -3.09
N LEU A 107 -14.89 2.17 -3.50
CA LEU A 107 -15.25 2.23 -4.92
C LEU A 107 -14.38 3.22 -5.68
N PHE A 108 -14.08 4.38 -5.09
CA PHE A 108 -13.25 5.43 -5.68
C PHE A 108 -11.80 4.99 -5.91
N ARG A 109 -11.23 4.17 -5.02
CA ARG A 109 -9.88 3.61 -5.22
C ARG A 109 -9.83 2.57 -6.33
N HIS A 110 -10.94 1.89 -6.58
CA HIS A 110 -11.08 0.84 -7.59
C HIS A 110 -11.68 1.34 -8.91
N SER A 111 -11.89 2.65 -9.06
CA SER A 111 -12.36 3.28 -10.29
C SER A 111 -11.43 4.44 -10.67
N SER A 112 -11.25 4.64 -11.97
CA SER A 112 -10.45 5.74 -12.52
C SER A 112 -11.29 6.98 -12.82
N LYS A 113 -12.60 6.81 -13.06
CA LYS A 113 -13.56 7.89 -13.34
C LYS A 113 -14.96 7.59 -12.80
N PRO A 114 -15.83 8.61 -12.69
CA PRO A 114 -17.25 8.41 -12.44
C PRO A 114 -17.87 7.45 -13.47
N ASP A 115 -18.90 6.73 -13.04
CA ASP A 115 -19.64 5.75 -13.85
C ASP A 115 -18.78 4.59 -14.41
N GLU A 116 -17.61 4.35 -13.82
CA GLU A 116 -16.82 3.15 -14.09
C GLU A 116 -17.30 2.00 -13.18
N PRO A 117 -17.56 0.80 -13.75
CA PRO A 117 -18.04 -0.34 -12.97
C PRO A 117 -16.95 -0.91 -12.06
N VAL A 118 -17.27 -1.05 -10.78
CA VAL A 118 -16.48 -1.80 -9.80
C VAL A 118 -17.24 -3.05 -9.39
N VAL A 119 -16.61 -4.22 -9.54
CA VAL A 119 -17.22 -5.51 -9.21
C VAL A 119 -16.75 -5.97 -7.83
N ILE A 120 -17.70 -6.12 -6.89
CA ILE A 120 -17.41 -6.70 -5.58
C ILE A 120 -17.80 -8.18 -5.60
N HIS A 121 -16.81 -9.04 -5.79
CA HIS A 121 -17.00 -10.48 -5.73
C HIS A 121 -17.44 -10.92 -4.32
N GLN A 122 -18.40 -11.83 -4.24
CA GLN A 122 -18.92 -12.38 -2.98
C GLN A 122 -19.34 -11.30 -1.97
N LEU A 123 -20.29 -10.44 -2.36
CA LEU A 123 -20.81 -9.36 -1.50
C LEU A 123 -21.25 -9.85 -0.11
N SER A 124 -21.81 -11.07 -0.03
CA SER A 124 -22.21 -11.71 1.23
C SER A 124 -21.06 -11.91 2.23
N LEU A 125 -19.82 -11.97 1.75
CA LEU A 125 -18.61 -12.13 2.57
C LEU A 125 -17.81 -10.82 2.71
N SER A 126 -18.27 -9.74 2.07
CA SER A 126 -17.56 -8.45 1.99
C SER A 126 -18.22 -7.33 2.80
N PHE A 127 -19.06 -7.67 3.80
CA PHE A 127 -19.72 -6.68 4.67
C PHE A 127 -18.75 -5.87 5.54
N ASN A 128 -17.59 -6.42 5.82
CA ASN A 128 -16.45 -5.77 6.45
C ASN A 128 -15.86 -4.61 5.63
N LEU A 129 -16.17 -4.42 4.34
CA LEU A 129 -15.72 -3.25 3.57
C LEU A 129 -16.16 -1.91 4.21
N THR A 130 -17.30 -1.91 4.87
CA THR A 130 -17.89 -0.74 5.54
C THR A 130 -17.71 -0.78 7.05
N TYR A 131 -16.84 -1.65 7.58
CA TYR A 131 -16.79 -1.95 9.02
C TYR A 131 -18.16 -2.38 9.58
N SER A 132 -19.00 -2.97 8.74
CA SER A 132 -20.27 -3.53 9.18
C SER A 132 -20.01 -4.84 9.92
N ILE A 133 -20.84 -5.13 10.92
CA ILE A 133 -20.74 -6.36 11.72
C ILE A 133 -21.49 -7.53 11.08
N ASN A 134 -22.36 -7.25 10.10
CA ASN A 134 -23.14 -8.24 9.38
C ASN A 134 -23.56 -7.74 7.99
N LEU A 135 -24.11 -8.65 7.19
CA LEU A 135 -24.58 -8.36 5.84
C LEU A 135 -25.80 -7.42 5.80
N GLN A 136 -26.70 -7.49 6.77
CA GLN A 136 -27.91 -6.65 6.78
C GLN A 136 -27.55 -5.15 6.88
N GLU A 137 -26.56 -4.83 7.71
CA GLU A 137 -26.05 -3.47 7.86
C GLU A 137 -25.38 -2.97 6.58
N LEU A 138 -24.56 -3.80 5.90
CA LEU A 138 -24.00 -3.45 4.59
C LEU A 138 -25.11 -3.18 3.56
N VAL A 139 -26.12 -4.05 3.48
CA VAL A 139 -27.24 -3.88 2.55
C VAL A 139 -27.98 -2.57 2.84
N TYR A 140 -28.23 -2.25 4.11
CA TYR A 140 -28.85 -0.98 4.50
C TYR A 140 -28.02 0.23 4.04
N ILE A 141 -26.70 0.21 4.25
CA ILE A 141 -25.80 1.28 3.81
C ILE A 141 -25.85 1.44 2.28
N ILE A 142 -25.81 0.33 1.53
CA ILE A 142 -25.88 0.35 0.07
C ILE A 142 -27.20 0.97 -0.41
N GLU A 143 -28.33 0.55 0.15
CA GLU A 143 -29.64 1.09 -0.26
C GLU A 143 -29.79 2.56 0.12
N LYS A 144 -29.23 2.99 1.26
CA LYS A 144 -29.19 4.40 1.64
C LYS A 144 -28.39 5.25 0.64
N LEU A 145 -27.16 4.83 0.34
CA LEU A 145 -26.30 5.54 -0.62
C LEU A 145 -26.90 5.59 -2.02
N LYS A 146 -27.60 4.53 -2.43
CA LYS A 146 -28.36 4.50 -3.68
C LYS A 146 -29.55 5.47 -3.66
N GLY A 147 -30.32 5.48 -2.57
CA GLY A 147 -31.45 6.42 -2.41
C GLY A 147 -31.02 7.89 -2.37
N GLU A 148 -29.80 8.16 -1.91
CA GLU A 148 -29.18 9.50 -1.91
C GLU A 148 -28.40 9.82 -3.20
N GLU A 149 -28.48 8.95 -4.20
CA GLU A 149 -27.84 9.11 -5.53
C GLU A 149 -26.30 9.21 -5.49
N TYR A 150 -25.65 8.64 -4.47
CA TYR A 150 -24.18 8.56 -4.42
C TYR A 150 -23.64 7.39 -5.23
N LEU A 151 -24.40 6.31 -5.39
CA LEU A 151 -23.99 5.17 -6.19
C LEU A 151 -25.17 4.53 -6.90
N GLU A 152 -24.86 3.81 -7.97
CA GLU A 152 -25.78 2.87 -8.61
C GLU A 152 -25.29 1.44 -8.42
N ARG A 153 -26.22 0.49 -8.46
CA ARG A 153 -25.93 -0.92 -8.26
C ARG A 153 -26.83 -1.80 -9.10
N ILE A 154 -26.20 -2.78 -9.76
CA ILE A 154 -26.84 -3.88 -10.48
C ILE A 154 -26.12 -5.17 -10.06
N GLY A 155 -26.80 -6.01 -9.28
CA GLY A 155 -26.22 -7.26 -8.77
C GLY A 155 -25.02 -7.04 -7.85
N SER A 156 -23.84 -7.46 -8.29
CA SER A 156 -22.54 -7.29 -7.60
C SER A 156 -21.68 -6.17 -8.18
N THR A 157 -22.20 -5.43 -9.16
CA THR A 157 -21.50 -4.33 -9.82
C THR A 157 -22.03 -3.01 -9.29
N PHE A 158 -21.10 -2.09 -9.01
CA PHE A 158 -21.33 -0.78 -8.43
C PHE A 158 -20.76 0.28 -9.34
N TRP A 159 -21.42 1.44 -9.37
CA TRP A 159 -20.97 2.63 -10.09
C TRP A 159 -21.04 3.81 -9.13
N LEU A 160 -19.99 4.62 -9.09
CA LEU A 160 -20.06 5.92 -8.43
C LEU A 160 -20.67 6.92 -9.39
N THR A 161 -21.75 7.58 -8.95
CA THR A 161 -22.28 8.75 -9.65
C THR A 161 -21.30 9.91 -9.54
N GLU A 162 -21.48 10.97 -10.31
CA GLU A 162 -20.67 12.19 -10.14
C GLU A 162 -20.72 12.75 -8.71
N LYS A 163 -21.89 12.63 -8.05
CA LYS A 163 -22.09 13.08 -6.67
C LYS A 163 -21.29 12.20 -5.71
N GLY A 164 -21.39 10.88 -5.83
CA GLY A 164 -20.61 9.93 -5.03
C GLY A 164 -19.11 10.05 -5.24
N TRP A 165 -18.70 10.36 -6.47
CA TRP A 165 -17.30 10.57 -6.80
C TRP A 165 -16.72 11.79 -6.07
N LYS A 166 -17.43 12.93 -6.11
CA LYS A 166 -17.00 14.17 -5.42
C LYS A 166 -16.97 13.98 -3.90
N GLU A 167 -17.97 13.28 -3.36
CA GLU A 167 -18.02 12.96 -1.93
C GLU A 167 -16.88 12.00 -1.54
N ALA A 168 -16.65 10.94 -2.30
CA ALA A 168 -15.54 10.04 -2.05
C ALA A 168 -14.19 10.77 -2.12
N ALA A 169 -14.03 11.71 -3.05
CA ALA A 169 -12.81 12.50 -3.22
C ALA A 169 -12.58 13.53 -2.10
N SER A 170 -13.64 14.04 -1.46
CA SER A 170 -13.51 15.01 -0.36
C SER A 170 -13.01 14.35 0.93
N TYR A 171 -13.42 13.10 1.18
CA TYR A 171 -12.99 12.29 2.33
C TYR A 171 -11.74 11.45 2.05
N SER A 172 -11.51 11.07 0.79
CA SER A 172 -10.24 10.49 0.35
C SER A 172 -9.27 11.64 0.14
N GLY A 173 -8.67 12.17 1.22
CA GLY A 173 -7.68 13.23 1.10
C GLY A 173 -6.59 12.84 0.11
N SER A 174 -6.71 13.32 -1.14
CA SER A 174 -6.02 12.84 -2.35
C SER A 174 -6.13 11.31 -2.56
N ARG A 175 -5.98 10.81 -3.80
CA ARG A 175 -5.44 9.44 -3.97
C ARG A 175 -4.20 9.38 -3.08
N ARG A 176 -4.19 8.58 -2.00
CA ARG A 176 -3.02 8.56 -1.10
C ARG A 176 -1.85 8.03 -1.91
N LEU A 177 -1.03 8.99 -2.31
CA LEU A 177 0.17 8.81 -3.09
C LEU A 177 1.05 7.80 -2.36
N LYS A 178 1.46 6.73 -3.04
CA LYS A 178 2.29 5.66 -2.47
C LYS A 178 3.64 6.23 -2.04
N PRO A 179 4.08 6.08 -0.79
CA PRO A 179 5.35 6.64 -0.34
C PRO A 179 6.49 6.17 -1.25
N CYS A 180 7.26 7.12 -1.77
CA CYS A 180 8.40 6.89 -2.64
C CYS A 180 9.60 7.61 -2.04
N LEU A 181 10.74 6.95 -1.96
CA LEU A 181 11.97 7.57 -1.46
C LEU A 181 12.89 7.89 -2.64
N LEU A 182 13.35 9.14 -2.72
CA LEU A 182 14.37 9.58 -3.65
C LEU A 182 15.67 9.75 -2.86
N LEU A 183 16.64 8.92 -3.18
CA LEU A 183 17.96 8.93 -2.57
C LEU A 183 18.93 9.60 -3.54
N ILE A 184 19.42 10.79 -3.16
CA ILE A 184 20.36 11.56 -3.97
C ILE A 184 21.74 11.44 -3.33
N ALA A 185 22.76 11.07 -4.09
CA ALA A 185 24.13 11.09 -3.59
C ALA A 185 24.57 12.54 -3.35
N GLY A 186 25.07 12.88 -2.16
CA GLY A 186 25.27 14.27 -1.70
C GLY A 186 26.24 15.12 -2.52
N ASP A 187 26.98 14.54 -3.46
CA ASP A 187 27.86 15.28 -4.39
C ASP A 187 27.27 15.42 -5.80
N SER A 188 26.07 14.88 -6.03
CA SER A 188 25.37 14.92 -7.33
C SER A 188 24.52 16.20 -7.45
N VAL A 189 25.15 17.26 -7.95
CA VAL A 189 24.50 18.51 -8.37
C VAL A 189 23.31 18.32 -9.35
N PRO A 190 23.30 17.35 -10.29
CA PRO A 190 22.28 17.31 -11.35
C PRO A 190 20.82 17.09 -10.90
N LEU A 191 20.58 16.31 -9.85
CA LEU A 191 19.21 15.91 -9.48
C LEU A 191 18.51 16.89 -8.54
N LEU A 192 19.27 17.72 -7.82
CA LEU A 192 18.72 18.74 -6.91
C LEU A 192 17.95 19.81 -7.68
N ASP A 193 18.49 20.22 -8.83
CA ASP A 193 17.95 21.28 -9.70
C ASP A 193 16.61 20.91 -10.35
N TRP A 194 16.28 19.62 -10.45
CA TRP A 194 15.06 19.12 -11.11
C TRP A 194 14.11 18.36 -10.18
N SER A 195 14.38 18.43 -8.87
CA SER A 195 13.60 17.78 -7.83
C SER A 195 12.12 18.18 -7.87
N GLU A 196 11.81 19.45 -8.16
CA GLU A 196 10.42 19.94 -8.23
C GLU A 196 9.62 19.33 -9.38
N GLY A 197 10.21 19.28 -10.58
CA GLY A 197 9.58 18.66 -11.76
C GLY A 197 9.33 17.17 -11.52
N LEU A 198 10.35 16.47 -11.03
CA LEU A 198 10.31 15.05 -10.70
C LEU A 198 9.24 14.74 -9.64
N ILE A 199 9.14 15.55 -8.59
CA ILE A 199 8.13 15.41 -7.55
C ILE A 199 6.72 15.50 -8.13
N ALA A 200 6.47 16.50 -8.99
CA ALA A 200 5.17 16.69 -9.61
C ALA A 200 4.77 15.47 -10.47
N LYS A 201 5.71 14.92 -11.24
CA LYS A 201 5.44 13.77 -12.11
C LYS A 201 5.25 12.47 -11.35
N LEU A 202 5.98 12.27 -10.26
CA LEU A 202 5.76 11.13 -9.36
C LEU A 202 4.37 11.22 -8.70
N GLY A 203 3.94 12.43 -8.34
CA GLY A 203 2.57 12.71 -7.90
C GLY A 203 1.52 12.30 -8.94
N GLU A 204 1.71 12.65 -10.21
CA GLU A 204 0.82 12.19 -11.31
C GLU A 204 0.79 10.67 -11.45
N CYS A 205 1.92 10.01 -11.18
CA CYS A 205 2.05 8.54 -11.21
C CYS A 205 1.52 7.87 -9.93
N GLY A 206 0.95 8.63 -8.99
CA GLY A 206 0.37 8.08 -7.77
C GLY A 206 1.37 7.82 -6.64
N TYR A 207 2.54 8.48 -6.64
CA TYR A 207 3.57 8.35 -5.60
C TYR A 207 3.80 9.64 -4.81
N LEU A 208 4.17 9.50 -3.52
CA LEU A 208 4.48 10.58 -2.58
C LEU A 208 6.00 10.62 -2.36
N PRO A 209 6.73 11.38 -3.17
CA PRO A 209 8.18 11.45 -3.09
C PRO A 209 8.66 12.13 -1.80
N HIS A 210 9.56 11.46 -1.09
CA HIS A 210 10.37 12.01 0.00
C HIS A 210 11.81 12.00 -0.46
N MET A 211 12.46 13.16 -0.40
CA MET A 211 13.85 13.30 -0.86
C MET A 211 14.78 13.22 0.34
N VAL A 212 15.82 12.39 0.22
CA VAL A 212 16.87 12.25 1.22
C VAL A 212 18.22 12.32 0.52
N GLU A 213 19.04 13.24 0.99
CA GLU A 213 20.43 13.38 0.55
C GLU A 213 21.31 12.40 1.34
N LEU A 214 22.06 11.58 0.62
CA LEU A 214 23.01 10.62 1.16
C LEU A 214 24.41 11.23 1.09
N SER A 215 24.88 11.81 2.19
CA SER A 215 26.30 12.18 2.30
C SER A 215 27.15 10.99 2.77
N ASP A 216 28.35 10.84 2.23
CA ASP A 216 29.32 9.83 2.69
C ASP A 216 29.76 10.06 4.14
N SER A 217 29.58 11.28 4.67
CA SER A 217 29.94 11.64 6.05
C SER A 217 28.90 11.23 7.11
N THR A 218 27.62 11.19 6.73
CA THR A 218 26.50 10.89 7.63
C THR A 218 25.94 9.48 7.45
N GLY A 219 26.20 8.85 6.30
CA GLY A 219 25.74 7.49 6.00
C GLY A 219 24.21 7.34 6.03
N LEU A 220 23.75 6.08 6.02
CA LEU A 220 22.35 5.75 6.29
C LEU A 220 22.07 5.81 7.78
N ASN A 221 21.27 6.79 8.19
CA ASN A 221 20.77 6.87 9.56
C ASN A 221 19.51 6.00 9.74
N GLU A 222 19.11 5.80 11.00
CA GLU A 222 17.92 5.01 11.36
C GLU A 222 16.63 5.56 10.72
N GLN A 223 16.54 6.88 10.55
CA GLN A 223 15.40 7.54 9.93
C GLN A 223 15.27 7.18 8.44
N THR A 224 16.36 7.22 7.68
CA THR A 224 16.38 6.81 6.27
C THR A 224 16.06 5.33 6.12
N MET A 225 16.55 4.48 7.03
CA MET A 225 16.18 3.06 7.02
C MET A 225 14.68 2.88 7.27
N HIS A 226 14.09 3.61 8.21
CA HIS A 226 12.64 3.59 8.45
C HIS A 226 11.85 4.05 7.21
N LEU A 227 12.31 5.12 6.55
CA LEU A 227 11.70 5.60 5.30
C LEU A 227 11.77 4.57 4.17
N ILE A 228 12.86 3.80 4.07
CA ILE A 228 12.97 2.70 3.09
C ILE A 228 11.94 1.61 3.39
N VAL A 229 11.75 1.25 4.67
CA VAL A 229 10.76 0.25 5.10
C VAL A 229 9.34 0.67 4.74
N GLU A 230 9.02 1.96 4.88
CA GLU A 230 7.70 2.50 4.59
C GLU A 230 7.44 2.71 3.10
N SER A 231 8.49 2.77 2.28
CA SER A 231 8.41 3.10 0.86
C SER A 231 7.90 1.95 -0.01
N LYS A 232 7.15 2.30 -1.06
CA LYS A 232 6.68 1.40 -2.13
C LYS A 232 7.57 1.42 -3.37
N LEU A 233 8.46 2.39 -3.44
CA LEU A 233 9.43 2.57 -4.50
C LEU A 233 10.62 3.32 -3.91
N VAL A 234 11.82 2.87 -4.24
CA VAL A 234 13.04 3.63 -3.97
C VAL A 234 13.68 3.99 -5.30
N ILE A 235 13.86 5.28 -5.54
CA ILE A 235 14.60 5.82 -6.67
C ILE A 235 15.95 6.27 -6.14
N VAL A 236 17.02 5.72 -6.69
CA VAL A 236 18.39 6.04 -6.29
C VAL A 236 19.06 6.76 -7.43
N ASP A 237 19.50 8.00 -7.20
CA ASP A 237 20.49 8.62 -8.06
C ASP A 237 21.86 8.04 -7.70
N ALA A 238 22.41 7.31 -8.66
CA ALA A 238 23.72 6.70 -8.57
C ALA A 238 24.79 7.50 -9.32
N SER A 239 24.44 8.70 -9.77
CA SER A 239 25.41 9.69 -10.24
C SER A 239 26.29 10.11 -9.05
N GLY A 240 27.61 10.04 -9.16
CA GLY A 240 28.58 10.44 -8.13
C GLY A 240 29.16 9.31 -7.26
N GLN A 241 28.73 8.05 -7.44
CA GLN A 241 29.21 6.88 -6.68
C GLN A 241 29.21 7.05 -5.14
N GLY A 242 28.03 7.04 -4.51
CA GLY A 242 27.91 6.90 -3.05
C GLY A 242 27.88 5.44 -2.60
N THR A 243 28.78 5.01 -1.71
CA THR A 243 28.70 3.68 -1.07
C THR A 243 27.40 3.51 -0.27
N ALA A 244 26.91 4.61 0.31
CA ALA A 244 25.61 4.69 0.97
C ALA A 244 24.44 4.37 0.02
N ALA A 245 24.48 4.86 -1.23
CA ALA A 245 23.44 4.59 -2.22
C ALA A 245 23.36 3.10 -2.59
N CYS A 246 24.51 2.43 -2.73
CA CYS A 246 24.58 0.98 -2.94
C CYS A 246 23.99 0.20 -1.76
N PHE A 247 24.31 0.60 -0.53
CA PHE A 247 23.77 -0.04 0.67
C PHE A 247 22.25 0.12 0.78
N ALA A 248 21.73 1.34 0.58
CA ALA A 248 20.30 1.61 0.61
C ALA A 248 19.53 0.80 -0.44
N ALA A 249 20.05 0.74 -1.67
CA ALA A 249 19.46 -0.08 -2.74
C ALA A 249 19.46 -1.57 -2.37
N GLY A 250 20.58 -2.09 -1.85
CA GLY A 250 20.67 -3.47 -1.37
C GLY A 250 19.69 -3.77 -0.24
N TYR A 251 19.54 -2.85 0.71
CA TYR A 251 18.60 -2.95 1.83
C TYR A 251 17.14 -2.98 1.35
N ALA A 252 16.76 -2.05 0.46
CA ALA A 252 15.44 -2.01 -0.15
C ALA A 252 15.11 -3.29 -0.93
N ILE A 253 16.05 -3.80 -1.73
CA ILE A 253 15.90 -5.09 -2.44
C ILE A 253 15.68 -6.24 -1.45
N GLY A 254 16.44 -6.27 -0.34
CA GLY A 254 16.28 -7.25 0.73
C GLY A 254 14.92 -7.22 1.41
N LEU A 255 14.31 -6.03 1.49
CA LEU A 255 12.94 -5.80 1.99
C LEU A 255 11.85 -6.06 0.94
N GLU A 256 12.23 -6.50 -0.26
CA GLU A 256 11.35 -6.68 -1.41
C GLU A 256 10.71 -5.38 -1.95
N VAL A 257 11.30 -4.23 -1.64
CA VAL A 257 10.89 -2.93 -2.18
C VAL A 257 11.52 -2.73 -3.57
N PRO A 258 10.76 -2.37 -4.62
CA PRO A 258 11.30 -2.09 -5.94
C PRO A 258 12.29 -0.92 -5.93
N VAL A 259 13.42 -1.09 -6.63
CA VAL A 259 14.47 -0.07 -6.77
C VAL A 259 14.62 0.35 -8.24
N LEU A 260 14.54 1.66 -8.48
CA LEU A 260 14.95 2.30 -9.73
C LEU A 260 16.31 2.95 -9.54
N TRP A 261 17.29 2.43 -10.26
CA TRP A 261 18.67 2.89 -10.22
C TRP A 261 18.95 3.82 -11.39
N ALA A 262 18.91 5.14 -11.14
CA ALA A 262 19.09 6.16 -12.13
C ALA A 262 20.56 6.62 -12.18
N VAL A 263 21.15 6.68 -13.37
CA VAL A 263 22.53 7.14 -13.59
C VAL A 263 22.54 8.16 -14.72
N HIS A 264 23.16 9.32 -14.51
CA HIS A 264 23.37 10.31 -15.55
C HIS A 264 24.32 9.76 -16.63
N ALA A 265 23.96 9.89 -17.92
CA ALA A 265 24.72 9.35 -19.05
C ALA A 265 26.16 9.88 -19.13
N GLY A 266 26.38 11.14 -18.80
CA GLY A 266 27.71 11.76 -18.63
C GLY A 266 28.64 11.06 -17.61
N GLU A 267 28.09 10.21 -16.75
CA GLU A 267 28.87 9.41 -15.78
C GLU A 267 29.04 7.94 -16.21
N THR A 268 28.43 7.53 -17.33
CA THR A 268 28.53 6.17 -17.88
C THR A 268 29.83 5.98 -18.67
N GLY A 269 30.98 6.02 -17.99
CA GLY A 269 32.29 5.70 -18.56
C GLY A 269 32.80 4.30 -18.15
N PRO A 270 33.67 3.65 -18.95
CA PRO A 270 34.24 2.32 -18.66
C PRO A 270 35.05 2.24 -17.36
N MET A 271 35.38 3.39 -16.76
CA MET A 271 36.10 3.53 -15.48
C MET A 271 35.26 4.18 -14.36
N LYS A 272 33.99 4.53 -14.62
CA LYS A 272 33.19 5.40 -13.73
C LYS A 272 31.88 4.78 -13.24
N THR A 273 31.56 3.53 -13.59
CA THR A 273 30.40 2.80 -13.06
C THR A 273 30.78 1.35 -12.72
N PRO A 274 31.26 1.06 -11.50
CA PRO A 274 31.67 -0.30 -11.14
C PRO A 274 30.47 -1.25 -10.92
N TYR A 275 29.25 -0.72 -10.77
CA TYR A 275 28.07 -1.51 -10.48
C TYR A 275 26.96 -1.25 -11.50
N ARG A 276 26.79 -2.20 -12.43
CA ARG A 276 25.57 -2.37 -13.20
C ARG A 276 24.92 -3.68 -12.75
N PRO A 277 24.04 -3.65 -11.74
CA PRO A 277 23.42 -4.87 -11.25
C PRO A 277 22.58 -5.51 -12.37
N ILE A 278 22.49 -6.84 -12.35
CA ILE A 278 21.72 -7.59 -13.34
C ILE A 278 20.24 -7.17 -13.22
N PRO A 279 19.59 -6.73 -14.31
CA PRO A 279 18.20 -6.32 -14.27
C PRO A 279 17.32 -7.45 -13.73
N SER A 280 16.45 -7.12 -12.78
CA SER A 280 15.43 -8.03 -12.26
C SER A 280 14.10 -7.30 -12.14
N LYS A 281 12.99 -8.02 -11.90
CA LYS A 281 11.69 -7.37 -11.69
C LYS A 281 11.71 -6.33 -10.56
N LYS A 282 12.61 -6.48 -9.58
CA LYS A 282 12.72 -5.62 -8.40
C LYS A 282 13.86 -4.60 -8.49
N PHE A 283 14.69 -4.68 -9.52
CA PHE A 283 15.81 -3.77 -9.74
C PHE A 283 15.91 -3.40 -11.22
N GLN A 284 15.67 -2.14 -11.53
CA GLN A 284 15.80 -1.63 -12.88
C GLN A 284 16.86 -0.53 -12.93
N SER A 285 17.70 -0.56 -13.96
CA SER A 285 18.65 0.53 -14.21
C SER A 285 18.11 1.45 -15.31
N LEU A 286 18.19 2.75 -15.06
CA LEU A 286 17.81 3.82 -15.96
C LEU A 286 19.03 4.68 -16.22
N VAL A 287 19.37 4.86 -17.49
CA VAL A 287 20.38 5.83 -17.91
C VAL A 287 19.66 7.00 -18.54
N TRP A 288 19.97 8.20 -18.08
CA TRP A 288 19.25 9.40 -18.49
C TRP A 288 20.24 10.51 -18.91
N ASP A 289 19.84 11.32 -19.89
CA ASP A 289 20.71 12.38 -20.44
C ASP A 289 20.25 13.79 -20.02
N ASN A 290 18.94 13.98 -19.88
CA ASN A 290 18.31 15.24 -19.51
C ASN A 290 16.99 14.96 -18.77
N GLU A 291 16.44 15.99 -18.12
CA GLU A 291 15.20 15.90 -17.32
C GLU A 291 14.04 15.27 -18.11
N ALA A 292 13.73 15.78 -19.30
CA ALA A 292 12.62 15.27 -20.11
C ALA A 292 12.77 13.78 -20.47
N HIS A 293 14.00 13.31 -20.68
CA HIS A 293 14.32 11.91 -20.91
C HIS A 293 14.06 11.07 -19.66
N LEU A 294 14.54 11.51 -18.49
CA LEU A 294 14.28 10.84 -17.21
C LEU A 294 12.78 10.70 -16.92
N MET A 295 12.02 11.76 -17.15
CA MET A 295 10.57 11.79 -16.92
C MET A 295 9.82 10.80 -17.81
N THR A 296 10.22 10.70 -19.07
CA THR A 296 9.64 9.74 -20.02
C THR A 296 9.94 8.30 -19.61
N LEU A 297 11.16 8.03 -19.13
CA LEU A 297 11.57 6.71 -18.65
C LEU A 297 10.80 6.29 -17.40
N LEU A 298 10.64 7.20 -16.43
CA LEU A 298 9.88 6.96 -15.20
C LEU A 298 8.41 6.67 -15.50
N GLN A 299 7.77 7.48 -16.36
CA GLN A 299 6.38 7.26 -16.73
C GLN A 299 6.17 5.88 -17.40
N LYS A 300 7.11 5.46 -18.25
CA LYS A 300 7.05 4.14 -18.88
C LYS A 300 7.18 3.01 -17.86
N GLN A 301 8.07 3.14 -16.87
CA GLN A 301 8.31 2.07 -15.89
C GLN A 301 7.24 1.99 -14.79
N LEU A 302 6.62 3.10 -14.43
CA LEU A 302 5.66 3.17 -13.32
C LEU A 302 4.21 2.88 -13.74
N VAL A 303 3.89 2.98 -15.03
CA VAL A 303 2.55 2.74 -15.58
C VAL A 303 2.40 1.31 -16.15
N THR A 304 3.51 0.57 -16.29
CA THR A 304 3.52 -0.82 -16.83
C THR A 304 3.49 -1.85 -15.72
#